data_AF-A0A9P1KFZ5-F1
#
_entry.id   AF-A0A9P1KFZ5-F1
#
_cell.length_a   1.000
_cell.length_b   1.000
_cell.length_c   1.000
_cell.angle_alpha   90.00
_cell.angle_beta   90.00
_cell.angle_gamma   90.00
#
_symmetry.space_group_name_H-M   'P 1'
#
loop_
_entity.id
_entity.type
_entity.pdbx_description
1 polymer ?
#
loop_
_entity_poly.entity_id
_entity_poly.type
_entity_poly.pdbx_seq_one_letter_code
_entity_poly.pdbx_strand_id
1 'polypeptide(L)'
;MAQIEQMEPEEVVYLDEAAMNSQDSDYPYGYCEEGKRFHALKSGKRQGRVSMIAAWCHQQLLAPFSFEGCCNRTVFDIKFA
;
A
#
# COMPACT_ATOMS: atom_id res chain seq x y z
N MET A 1 7.48 23.73 16.44
CA MET A 1 7.17 22.84 15.30
C MET A 1 6.52 23.71 14.25
N ALA A 2 7.01 23.71 13.00
CA ALA A 2 6.35 24.43 11.93
C ALA A 2 4.96 23.80 11.72
N GLN A 3 3.93 24.64 11.62
CA GLN A 3 2.58 24.18 11.39
C GLN A 3 2.47 23.87 9.89
N ILE A 4 2.29 22.59 9.53
CA ILE A 4 2.23 22.13 8.12
C ILE A 4 1.21 22.95 7.31
N GLU A 5 0.15 23.44 7.97
CA GLU A 5 -0.88 24.33 7.40
C GLU A 5 -0.35 25.65 6.82
N GLN A 6 0.85 26.09 7.20
CA GLN A 6 1.46 27.35 6.75
C GLN A 6 2.52 27.16 5.66
N MET A 7 2.81 25.91 5.27
CA MET A 7 3.85 25.60 4.29
C MET A 7 3.25 25.54 2.89
N GLU A 8 4.04 25.92 1.88
CA GLU A 8 3.62 25.72 0.49
C GLU A 8 3.60 24.21 0.17
N PRO A 9 2.67 23.74 -0.68
CA PRO A 9 2.53 22.31 -0.99
C PRO A 9 3.81 21.64 -1.52
N GLU A 10 4.70 22.40 -2.14
CA GLU A 10 5.99 21.94 -2.68
C GLU A 10 7.05 21.73 -1.59
N GLU A 11 6.86 22.34 -0.42
CA GLU A 11 7.75 22.21 0.74
C GLU A 11 7.35 21.04 1.65
N VAL A 12 6.19 20.42 1.40
CA VAL A 12 5.66 19.31 2.20
C VAL A 12 5.75 18.01 1.41
N VAL A 13 6.55 17.09 1.93
CA VAL A 13 6.67 15.72 1.42
C VAL A 13 5.99 14.77 2.39
N TYR A 14 4.98 14.05 1.92
CA TYR A 14 4.30 12.99 2.66
C TYR A 14 4.99 11.66 2.37
N LEU A 15 5.21 10.84 3.39
CA LEU A 15 5.80 9.51 3.24
C LEU A 15 4.85 8.49 3.86
N ASP A 16 4.55 7.42 3.11
CA ASP A 16 3.68 6.35 3.60
C ASP A 16 4.06 4.97 3.04
N GLU A 17 3.63 3.91 3.73
CA GLU A 17 3.74 2.51 3.31
C GLU A 17 2.35 1.92 3.04
N ALA A 18 2.15 1.37 1.84
CA ALA A 18 0.98 0.58 1.49
C ALA A 18 1.36 -0.90 1.30
N ALA A 19 0.63 -1.80 1.94
CA ALA A 19 0.88 -3.23 1.84
C ALA A 19 -0.26 -3.97 1.15
N MET A 20 0.12 -4.87 0.25
CA MET A 20 -0.80 -5.70 -0.52
C MET A 20 -0.46 -7.17 -0.29
N ASN A 21 -1.47 -7.98 0.03
CA ASN A 21 -1.32 -9.42 0.10
C ASN A 21 -1.72 -10.05 -1.23
N SER A 22 -1.10 -11.19 -1.58
CA SER A 22 -1.50 -11.97 -2.76
C SER A 22 -3.00 -12.34 -2.81
N GLN A 23 -3.66 -12.39 -1.65
CA GLN A 23 -5.09 -12.66 -1.55
C GLN A 23 -5.96 -11.45 -1.85
N ASP A 24 -5.41 -10.23 -1.77
CA ASP A 24 -6.15 -9.01 -2.08
C ASP A 24 -6.36 -8.89 -3.60
N SER A 25 -5.48 -9.50 -4.41
CA SER A 25 -5.66 -9.64 -5.87
C SER A 25 -6.45 -10.89 -6.27
N ASP A 26 -6.72 -11.81 -5.34
CA ASP A 26 -7.50 -13.01 -5.60
C ASP A 26 -9.01 -12.70 -5.52
N TYR A 27 -9.59 -12.39 -6.68
CA TYR A 27 -11.03 -12.22 -6.90
C TYR A 27 -11.59 -13.48 -7.57
N PRO A 28 -11.93 -14.54 -6.82
CA PRO A 28 -12.48 -15.74 -7.40
C PRO A 28 -13.87 -15.46 -7.97
N TYR A 29 -14.08 -15.83 -9.24
CA TYR A 29 -15.40 -15.83 -9.86
C TYR A 29 -16.18 -17.06 -9.38
N GLY A 30 -17.42 -16.84 -8.94
CA GLY A 30 -18.36 -17.90 -8.57
C GLY A 30 -19.57 -17.90 -9.50
N TYR A 31 -19.99 -19.08 -9.95
CA TYR A 31 -21.25 -19.24 -10.68
C TYR A 31 -22.40 -19.44 -9.69
N CYS A 32 -23.47 -18.67 -9.85
CA CYS A 32 -24.69 -18.78 -9.05
C CYS A 32 -25.91 -18.54 -9.94
N GLU A 33 -27.08 -18.97 -9.47
CA GLU A 33 -28.34 -18.58 -10.09
C GLU A 33 -28.54 -17.05 -10.02
N GLU A 34 -29.20 -16.51 -11.04
CA GLU A 34 -29.48 -15.08 -11.12
C GLU A 34 -30.25 -14.59 -9.89
N GLY A 35 -29.81 -13.46 -9.32
CA GLY A 35 -30.41 -12.87 -8.11
C GLY A 35 -29.99 -13.51 -6.78
N LYS A 36 -29.14 -14.55 -6.77
CA LYS A 36 -28.64 -15.17 -5.53
C LYS A 36 -27.22 -14.72 -5.20
N ARG A 37 -26.99 -14.38 -3.92
CA ARG A 37 -25.64 -14.09 -3.41
C ARG A 37 -24.85 -15.37 -3.24
N PHE A 38 -23.68 -15.43 -3.86
CA PHE A 38 -22.76 -16.55 -3.69
C PHE A 38 -21.97 -16.40 -2.39
N HIS A 39 -22.22 -17.29 -1.43
CA HIS A 39 -21.50 -17.32 -0.16
C HIS A 39 -20.39 -18.37 -0.24
N ALA A 40 -19.15 -17.94 -0.02
CA ALA A 40 -17.98 -18.81 0.06
C ALA A 40 -17.06 -18.38 1.19
N LEU A 41 -16.31 -19.34 1.73
CA LEU A 41 -15.25 -19.06 2.69
C LEU A 41 -13.98 -18.66 1.93
N LYS A 42 -13.37 -17.54 2.33
CA LYS A 42 -12.03 -17.16 1.88
C LYS A 42 -11.04 -17.51 2.99
N SER A 43 -9.91 -18.12 2.62
CA SER A 43 -8.83 -18.38 3.57
C SER A 43 -8.32 -17.06 4.17
N GLY A 44 -8.17 -17.00 5.49
CA GLY A 44 -7.58 -15.84 6.17
C GLY A 44 -6.05 -15.83 6.18
N LYS A 45 -5.39 -16.84 5.59
CA LYS A 45 -3.92 -16.97 5.62
C LYS A 45 -3.25 -15.99 4.67
N ARG A 46 -2.75 -14.86 5.16
CA ARG A 46 -1.97 -13.92 4.35
C ARG A 46 -0.62 -14.54 3.96
N GLN A 47 -0.38 -14.73 2.67
CA GLN A 47 0.91 -15.15 2.10
C GLN A 47 1.34 -14.17 1.01
N GLY A 48 2.64 -14.04 0.75
CA GLY A 48 3.17 -13.16 -0.30
C GLY A 48 2.77 -11.70 -0.12
N ARG A 49 3.19 -11.07 1.00
CA ARG A 49 2.97 -9.63 1.25
C ARG A 49 4.03 -8.83 0.49
N VAL A 50 3.58 -8.02 -0.44
CA VAL A 50 4.40 -6.99 -1.10
C VAL A 50 3.96 -5.65 -0.55
N SER A 51 4.90 -4.91 0.03
CA SER A 51 4.72 -3.54 0.46
C SER A 51 5.36 -2.58 -0.52
N MET A 52 4.82 -1.37 -0.59
CA MET A 52 5.39 -0.24 -1.31
C MET A 52 5.52 0.94 -0.36
N ILE A 53 6.70 1.55 -0.34
CA ILE A 53 6.94 2.84 0.31
C ILE A 53 7.25 3.88 -0.76
N ALA A 54 6.67 5.06 -0.64
CA ALA A 54 6.87 6.15 -1.59
C ALA A 54 6.68 7.50 -0.91
N ALA A 55 7.36 8.52 -1.44
CA ALA A 55 7.12 9.91 -1.09
C ALA A 55 6.08 10.52 -2.03
N TRP A 56 5.26 11.43 -1.53
CA TRP A 56 4.30 12.21 -2.30
C TRP A 56 4.54 13.69 -2.04
N CYS A 57 4.76 14.46 -3.10
CA CYS A 57 4.94 15.90 -3.03
C CYS A 57 4.27 16.55 -4.23
N HIS A 58 3.47 17.59 -4.02
CA HIS A 58 2.82 18.37 -5.07
C HIS A 58 2.25 17.52 -6.24
N GLN A 59 1.34 16.60 -5.91
CA GLN A 59 0.68 15.70 -6.89
C GLN A 59 1.61 14.73 -7.64
N GLN A 60 2.84 14.56 -7.17
CA GLN A 60 3.82 13.66 -7.76
C GLN A 60 4.25 12.58 -6.78
N LEU A 61 4.27 11.34 -7.27
CA LEU A 61 4.84 10.20 -6.55
C LEU A 61 6.34 10.14 -6.81
N LEU A 62 7.12 10.19 -5.74
CA LEU A 62 8.58 10.23 -5.73
C LEU A 62 9.14 8.98 -5.05
N ALA A 63 10.29 8.51 -5.54
CA ALA A 63 11.05 7.38 -4.99
C ALA A 63 10.20 6.13 -4.62
N PRO A 64 9.30 5.64 -5.49
CA PRO A 64 8.52 4.45 -5.19
C PRO A 64 9.45 3.23 -5.05
N PHE A 65 9.24 2.44 -4.01
CA PHE A 65 10.00 1.23 -3.76
C PHE A 65 9.12 0.10 -3.24
N SER A 66 9.12 -1.01 -3.97
CA SER A 66 8.44 -2.23 -3.57
C SER A 66 9.40 -3.21 -2.91
N PHE A 67 8.96 -3.85 -1.82
CA PHE A 67 9.73 -4.84 -1.08
C PHE A 67 8.79 -5.90 -0.47
N GLU A 68 9.36 -7.06 -0.12
CA GLU A 68 8.60 -8.11 0.55
C GLU A 68 8.63 -7.95 2.08
N GLY A 69 7.50 -8.23 2.73
CA GLY A 69 7.39 -8.13 4.19
C GLY A 69 7.02 -6.73 4.66
N CYS A 70 7.59 -6.27 5.78
CA CYS A 70 7.24 -5.01 6.46
C CYS A 70 8.38 -4.00 6.40
N CYS A 71 8.03 -2.71 6.39
CA CYS A 71 9.04 -1.67 6.46
C CYS A 71 9.84 -1.83 7.76
N ASN A 72 11.15 -1.79 7.62
CA ASN A 72 12.10 -1.80 8.71
C ASN A 72 13.17 -0.74 8.44
N ARG A 73 14.03 -0.51 9.43
CA ARG A 73 15.07 0.49 9.31
C ARG A 73 15.96 0.30 8.08
N THR A 74 16.34 -0.93 7.75
CA THR A 74 17.17 -1.23 6.57
C THR A 74 16.45 -0.87 5.27
N VAL A 75 15.16 -1.18 5.15
CA VAL A 75 14.34 -0.83 3.98
C VAL A 75 14.25 0.70 3.82
N PHE A 76 14.04 1.41 4.93
CA PHE A 76 14.00 2.86 4.94
C PHE A 76 15.34 3.47 4.53
N ASP A 77 16.44 3.02 5.15
CA ASP A 77 17.78 3.52 4.90
C ASP A 77 18.24 3.27 3.45
N ILE A 78 17.85 2.14 2.84
CA ILE A 78 18.17 1.84 1.43
C ILE A 78 17.56 2.86 0.45
N LYS A 79 16.46 3.52 0.83
CA LYS A 79 15.68 4.38 -0.08
C LYS A 79 15.67 5.86 0.25
N PHE A 80 15.70 6.20 1.52
CA PHE A 80 15.49 7.58 1.98
C PHE A 80 16.64 8.14 2.84
N ALA A 81 17.69 7.34 3.11
CA ALA A 81 18.93 7.81 3.75
C ALA A 81 20.04 8.00 2.72
#